data_AF-A0A316NJ11-F1
#
_entry.id   AF-A0A316NJ11-F1
#
_cell.length_a   1.000
_cell.length_b   1.000
_cell.length_c   1.000
_cell.angle_alpha   90.00
_cell.angle_beta   90.00
_cell.angle_gamma   90.00
#
_symmetry.space_group_name_H-M   'P 1'
#
loop_
_entity.id
_entity.type
_entity.pdbx_description
1 polymer ?
#
loop_
_entity_poly.entity_id
_entity_poly.type
_entity_poly.pdbx_seq_one_letter_code
_entity_poly.pdbx_strand_id
1 'polypeptide(L)'
;MSDNLITTDHNLPVQTSQMTVTASGNGVAAGIVQGGINIQEAHLDLTAQQALALIAKMAGPKMESHAAEWALLNTDIFNVFVIENERYDCGAFCIDRKTALQKNTSARYRDHFKPLTPALISELLAMPCLFASRNQNFKTALPYYPAFVGKLTEIVCQGKTIKFKFITCGQFYQQFINENIHTFSLLSTSVRNQLDEEHWCIRQGNLLQIAANVGIEIR
;
A
#
# COMPACT_ATOMS: atom_id res chain seq x y z
N MET A 1 39.35 -6.99 77.97
CA MET A 1 39.29 -8.47 77.99
C MET A 1 37.83 -8.85 78.13
N SER A 2 37.38 -9.77 77.26
CA SER A 2 36.25 -10.73 77.42
C SER A 2 34.85 -10.18 77.79
N ASP A 3 33.71 -10.71 77.37
CA ASP A 3 33.32 -11.77 76.44
C ASP A 3 31.77 -11.73 76.36
N ASN A 4 31.23 -12.02 75.17
CA ASN A 4 30.11 -12.93 74.89
C ASN A 4 28.64 -12.69 75.38
N LEU A 5 27.79 -12.56 74.34
CA LEU A 5 26.66 -13.46 73.98
C LEU A 5 25.23 -13.31 74.60
N ILE A 6 24.26 -13.42 73.67
CA ILE A 6 22.92 -14.09 73.74
C ILE A 6 21.64 -13.20 73.70
N THR A 7 21.11 -13.11 72.46
CA THR A 7 19.72 -13.30 71.95
C THR A 7 18.50 -12.65 72.63
N THR A 8 17.56 -12.14 71.82
CA THR A 8 16.32 -12.87 71.46
C THR A 8 15.55 -12.21 70.31
N ASP A 9 15.21 -13.04 69.33
CA ASP A 9 14.24 -12.83 68.25
C ASP A 9 12.86 -12.38 68.73
N HIS A 10 12.17 -11.58 67.92
CA HIS A 10 10.71 -11.58 67.83
C HIS A 10 10.34 -11.85 66.36
N ASN A 11 10.17 -13.13 66.06
CA ASN A 11 9.73 -13.64 64.77
C ASN A 11 8.19 -13.55 64.71
N LEU A 12 7.65 -12.61 63.92
CA LEU A 12 6.24 -12.62 63.53
C LEU A 12 6.06 -13.61 62.35
N PRO A 13 4.93 -14.32 62.26
CA PRO A 13 4.75 -15.37 61.26
C PRO A 13 4.63 -14.76 59.85
N VAL A 14 5.50 -15.21 58.94
CA VAL A 14 5.36 -14.96 57.50
C VAL A 14 4.24 -15.87 56.99
N GLN A 15 3.09 -15.28 56.62
CA GLN A 15 2.08 -15.98 55.84
C GLN A 15 2.63 -16.26 54.43
N THR A 16 2.88 -17.52 54.12
CA THR A 16 3.19 -17.95 52.76
C THR A 16 1.89 -18.05 51.97
N SER A 17 1.68 -17.12 51.03
CA SER A 17 0.58 -17.19 50.06
C SER A 17 0.77 -18.41 49.15
N GLN A 18 -0.13 -19.38 49.22
CA GLN A 18 -0.11 -20.54 48.33
C GLN A 18 -0.61 -20.15 46.93
N MET A 19 0.21 -20.42 45.91
CA MET A 19 -0.14 -20.18 44.52
C MET A 19 -0.78 -21.44 43.93
N THR A 20 -2.01 -21.35 43.44
CA THR A 20 -2.68 -22.44 42.70
C THR A 20 -2.62 -22.13 41.21
N VAL A 21 -1.97 -23.01 40.43
CA VAL A 21 -1.82 -22.86 38.98
C VAL A 21 -2.67 -23.91 38.27
N THR A 22 -3.50 -23.50 37.31
CA THR A 22 -4.22 -24.42 36.40
C THR A 22 -3.67 -24.23 34.99
N ALA A 23 -3.09 -25.29 34.43
CA ALA A 23 -2.56 -25.26 33.07
C ALA A 23 -3.69 -25.42 32.04
N SER A 24 -3.79 -24.48 31.09
CA SER A 24 -4.62 -24.62 29.89
C SER A 24 -3.75 -25.09 28.72
N GLY A 25 -4.28 -25.99 27.87
CA GLY A 25 -3.53 -26.78 26.87
C GLY A 25 -2.81 -26.00 25.75
N ASN A 26 -2.80 -24.67 25.78
CA ASN A 26 -2.08 -23.82 24.82
C ASN A 26 -0.83 -23.15 25.41
N GLY A 27 -0.28 -23.69 26.51
CA GLY A 27 0.99 -23.22 27.08
C GLY A 27 0.91 -21.89 27.85
N VAL A 28 -0.30 -21.40 28.14
CA VAL A 28 -0.52 -20.22 28.98
C VAL A 28 -1.03 -20.68 30.34
N ALA A 29 -0.26 -20.38 31.39
CA ALA A 29 -0.63 -20.57 32.78
C ALA A 29 -1.13 -19.24 33.35
N ALA A 30 -2.42 -19.16 33.66
CA ALA A 30 -2.99 -18.03 34.37
C ALA A 30 -3.18 -18.42 35.84
N GLY A 31 -2.49 -17.73 36.76
CA GLY A 31 -2.67 -17.87 38.20
C GLY A 31 -3.32 -16.63 38.79
N ILE A 32 -4.29 -16.79 39.70
CA ILE A 32 -4.86 -15.68 40.46
C ILE A 32 -4.00 -15.52 41.72
N VAL A 33 -3.32 -14.38 41.85
CA VAL A 33 -2.57 -14.01 43.06
C VAL A 33 -3.47 -13.13 43.93
N GLN A 34 -3.93 -13.66 45.07
CA GLN A 34 -4.57 -12.83 46.10
C GLN A 34 -3.48 -12.25 47.02
N GLY A 35 -2.97 -11.08 46.64
CA GLY A 35 -1.96 -10.31 47.38
C GLY A 35 -1.37 -9.22 46.51
N GLY A 36 -1.03 -8.06 47.08
CA GLY A 36 -0.54 -6.88 46.35
C GLY A 36 0.63 -7.21 45.42
N ILE A 37 0.56 -6.72 44.18
CA ILE A 37 1.61 -6.91 43.18
C ILE A 37 2.81 -6.04 43.57
N ASN A 38 3.90 -6.67 44.03
CA ASN A 38 5.20 -6.01 44.13
C ASN A 38 5.85 -6.03 42.75
N ILE A 39 5.72 -4.94 41.99
CA ILE A 39 6.46 -4.75 40.74
C ILE A 39 7.86 -4.28 41.14
N GLN A 40 8.84 -5.18 41.13
CA GLN A 40 10.24 -4.77 41.13
C GLN A 40 10.57 -4.27 39.72
N GLU A 41 10.85 -2.97 39.60
CA GLU A 41 11.37 -2.37 38.37
C GLU A 41 12.72 -3.03 38.04
N ALA A 42 12.72 -3.93 37.07
CA ALA A 42 13.96 -4.41 36.47
C ALA A 42 14.54 -3.28 35.62
N HIS A 43 15.46 -2.51 36.19
CA HIS A 43 16.21 -1.51 35.45
C HIS A 43 17.14 -2.24 34.47
N LEU A 44 16.78 -2.25 33.19
CA LEU A 44 17.62 -2.78 32.12
C LEU A 44 18.64 -1.71 31.73
N ASP A 45 19.83 -1.76 32.31
CA ASP A 45 20.97 -0.96 31.85
C ASP A 45 21.48 -1.50 30.51
N LEU A 46 20.88 -1.03 29.42
CA LEU A 46 21.36 -1.26 28.07
C LEU A 46 22.35 -0.17 27.69
N THR A 47 23.54 -0.58 27.25
CA THR A 47 24.46 0.37 26.61
C THR A 47 23.84 0.89 25.31
N ALA A 48 24.20 2.11 24.89
CA ALA A 48 23.71 2.71 23.65
C ALA A 48 23.95 1.82 22.42
N GLN A 49 25.03 1.04 22.41
CA GLN A 49 25.38 0.11 21.34
C GLN A 49 24.46 -1.14 21.33
N GLN A 50 24.12 -1.66 22.50
CA GLN A 50 23.18 -2.78 22.62
C GLN A 50 21.75 -2.37 22.30
N ALA A 51 21.34 -1.16 22.71
CA ALA A 51 20.05 -0.59 22.36
C ALA A 51 19.91 -0.41 20.84
N LEU A 52 20.94 0.15 20.19
CA LEU A 52 20.94 0.34 18.74
C LEU A 52 20.93 -1.00 17.98
N ALA A 53 21.65 -2.01 18.48
CA ALA A 53 21.65 -3.36 17.91
C ALA A 53 20.29 -4.07 18.05
N LEU A 54 19.56 -3.83 19.14
CA LEU A 54 18.20 -4.35 19.33
C LEU A 54 17.23 -3.67 18.36
N ILE A 55 17.31 -2.34 18.24
CA ILE A 55 16.49 -1.56 17.29
C ILE A 55 16.76 -2.02 15.85
N ALA A 56 18.02 -2.25 15.48
CA ALA A 56 18.38 -2.74 14.15
C ALA A 56 17.91 -4.19 13.89
N LYS A 57 17.84 -5.04 14.92
CA LYS A 57 17.29 -6.41 14.81
C LYS A 57 15.76 -6.45 14.79
N MET A 58 15.10 -5.44 15.34
CA MET A 58 13.65 -5.28 15.33
C MET A 58 13.14 -4.51 14.11
N ALA A 59 14.00 -3.73 13.47
CA ALA A 59 13.75 -3.22 12.14
C ALA A 59 13.71 -4.40 11.17
N GLY A 60 12.50 -4.84 10.83
CA GLY A 60 12.27 -5.72 9.68
C GLY A 60 12.82 -5.09 8.39
N PRO A 61 12.69 -5.77 7.23
CA PRO A 61 13.19 -5.25 5.97
C PRO A 61 12.76 -3.79 5.81
N LYS A 62 13.76 -2.92 5.61
CA LYS A 62 13.61 -1.47 5.51
C LYS A 62 12.52 -1.21 4.47
N MET A 63 11.34 -0.82 4.92
CA MET A 63 10.25 -0.43 4.03
C MET A 63 10.68 0.92 3.45
N GLU A 64 11.33 0.88 2.29
CA GLU A 64 11.66 2.07 1.53
C GLU A 64 10.34 2.72 1.15
N SER A 65 9.98 3.78 1.88
CA SER A 65 8.82 4.58 1.54
C SER A 65 9.14 5.28 0.22
N HIS A 66 8.57 4.80 -0.88
CA HIS A 66 8.64 5.49 -2.17
C HIS A 66 7.77 6.77 -2.16
N ALA A 67 7.16 7.15 -1.04
CA ALA A 67 6.25 8.30 -0.93
C ALA A 67 6.86 9.61 -1.48
N ALA A 68 8.17 9.82 -1.29
CA ALA A 68 8.86 10.99 -1.85
C ALA A 68 8.92 10.95 -3.39
N GLU A 69 9.10 9.76 -3.98
CA GLU A 69 9.12 9.56 -5.43
C GLU A 69 7.71 9.74 -6.03
N TRP A 70 6.68 9.24 -5.33
CA TRP A 70 5.28 9.40 -5.71
C TRP A 70 4.80 10.86 -5.60
N ALA A 71 5.30 11.62 -4.62
CA ALA A 71 4.97 13.02 -4.42
C ALA A 71 5.46 13.95 -5.55
N LEU A 72 6.45 13.50 -6.34
CA LEU A 72 6.97 14.26 -7.49
C LEU A 72 6.16 14.05 -8.77
N LEU A 73 5.18 13.13 -8.76
CA LEU A 73 4.35 12.88 -9.94
C LEU A 73 3.37 14.03 -10.19
N ASN A 74 2.96 14.13 -11.45
CA ASN A 74 1.97 15.11 -11.88
C ASN A 74 0.65 14.95 -11.10
N THR A 75 0.14 16.05 -10.54
CA THR A 75 -1.10 16.08 -9.75
C THR A 75 -2.33 16.51 -10.55
N ASP A 76 -2.16 16.96 -11.78
CA ASP A 76 -3.22 17.57 -12.60
C ASP A 76 -3.75 16.61 -13.66
N ILE A 77 -2.90 15.68 -14.11
CA ILE A 77 -3.22 14.68 -15.13
C ILE A 77 -2.61 13.32 -14.82
N PHE A 78 -3.27 12.27 -15.29
CA PHE A 78 -2.84 10.89 -15.10
C PHE A 78 -3.19 10.01 -16.32
N ASN A 79 -2.45 8.92 -16.48
CA ASN A 79 -2.72 7.90 -17.48
C ASN A 79 -3.78 6.92 -16.98
N VAL A 80 -4.65 6.48 -17.88
CA VAL A 80 -5.62 5.42 -17.61
C VAL A 80 -5.42 4.32 -18.64
N PHE A 81 -5.14 3.12 -18.15
CA PHE A 81 -5.02 1.90 -18.93
C PHE A 81 -6.14 0.96 -18.54
N VAL A 82 -6.95 0.58 -19.52
CA VAL A 82 -7.97 -0.46 -19.38
C VAL A 82 -7.62 -1.51 -20.41
N ILE A 83 -7.22 -2.70 -19.99
CA ILE A 83 -6.78 -3.79 -20.87
C ILE A 83 -7.60 -5.04 -20.57
N GLU A 84 -8.05 -5.73 -21.62
CA GLU A 84 -8.80 -6.96 -21.47
C GLU A 84 -7.89 -8.12 -21.05
N ASN A 85 -8.31 -8.90 -20.04
CA ASN A 85 -7.58 -10.06 -19.50
C ASN A 85 -6.16 -9.77 -18.97
N GLU A 86 -5.79 -8.50 -18.76
CA GLU A 86 -4.52 -8.12 -18.13
C GLU A 86 -4.66 -8.11 -16.61
N ARG A 87 -3.68 -8.75 -15.94
CA ARG A 87 -3.63 -8.88 -14.47
C ARG A 87 -2.71 -7.85 -13.83
N TYR A 88 -1.81 -7.25 -14.61
CA TYR A 88 -0.81 -6.30 -14.14
C TYR A 88 0.13 -6.87 -13.05
N ASP A 89 0.38 -8.19 -13.06
CA ASP A 89 1.26 -8.89 -12.13
C ASP A 89 2.72 -9.02 -12.66
N CYS A 90 2.92 -8.84 -13.97
CA CYS A 90 4.22 -9.05 -14.64
C CYS A 90 5.05 -7.78 -14.86
N GLY A 91 4.59 -6.60 -14.38
CA GLY A 91 5.31 -5.32 -14.50
C GLY A 91 5.46 -4.76 -15.92
N ALA A 92 4.86 -5.42 -16.93
CA ALA A 92 4.80 -4.91 -18.29
C ALA A 92 3.52 -5.37 -19.01
N PHE A 93 3.03 -4.55 -19.95
CA PHE A 93 1.92 -4.88 -20.83
C PHE A 93 2.10 -4.20 -22.19
N CYS A 94 1.27 -4.56 -23.17
CA CYS A 94 1.27 -3.97 -24.50
C CYS A 94 -0.10 -3.43 -24.85
N ILE A 95 -0.15 -2.35 -25.63
CA ILE A 95 -1.38 -1.85 -26.24
C ILE A 95 -1.19 -1.63 -27.73
N ASP A 96 -2.26 -1.81 -28.50
CA ASP A 96 -2.27 -1.42 -29.91
C ASP A 96 -2.23 0.11 -30.08
N ARG A 97 -1.41 0.60 -31.01
CA ARG A 97 -1.34 2.03 -31.35
C ARG A 97 -2.68 2.58 -31.85
N LYS A 98 -3.58 1.71 -32.31
CA LYS A 98 -4.94 2.07 -32.76
C LYS A 98 -5.87 2.41 -31.59
N THR A 99 -5.60 1.97 -30.37
CA THR A 99 -6.43 2.27 -29.19
C THR A 99 -5.72 3.25 -28.24
N ALA A 100 -4.42 3.48 -28.44
CA ALA A 100 -3.61 4.44 -27.70
C ALA A 100 -4.01 5.91 -27.93
N LEU A 101 -4.34 6.62 -26.84
CA LEU A 101 -4.59 8.06 -26.79
C LEU A 101 -5.69 8.57 -27.74
N GLN A 102 -6.72 7.76 -28.00
CA GLN A 102 -7.79 8.12 -28.96
C GLN A 102 -9.08 8.60 -28.28
N LYS A 103 -10.13 7.77 -28.30
CA LYS A 103 -11.55 8.10 -28.06
C LYS A 103 -11.82 8.82 -26.73
N ASN A 104 -11.04 8.54 -25.70
CA ASN A 104 -11.26 9.01 -24.33
C ASN A 104 -10.26 10.10 -23.87
N THR A 105 -9.38 10.53 -24.78
CA THR A 105 -8.39 11.59 -24.53
C THR A 105 -8.86 12.90 -25.16
N SER A 106 -8.78 14.01 -24.45
CA SER A 106 -9.10 15.32 -25.01
C SER A 106 -8.19 15.65 -26.21
N ALA A 107 -8.68 16.45 -27.16
CA ALA A 107 -7.90 16.83 -28.34
C ALA A 107 -6.55 17.45 -27.97
N ARG A 108 -6.53 18.32 -26.95
CA ARG A 108 -5.31 18.93 -26.38
C ARG A 108 -4.25 17.89 -26.03
N TYR A 109 -4.60 16.89 -25.21
CA TYR A 109 -3.62 15.88 -24.76
C TYR A 109 -3.28 14.89 -25.85
N ARG A 110 -4.27 14.48 -26.66
CA ARG A 110 -4.05 13.59 -27.79
C ARG A 110 -3.04 14.19 -28.75
N ASP A 111 -3.28 15.41 -29.22
CA ASP A 111 -2.47 16.02 -30.27
C ASP A 111 -1.05 16.33 -29.75
N HIS A 112 -0.92 16.62 -28.45
CA HIS A 112 0.37 16.83 -27.79
C HIS A 112 1.18 15.53 -27.59
N PHE A 113 0.59 14.45 -27.07
CA PHE A 113 1.32 13.23 -26.72
C PHE A 113 1.41 12.18 -27.85
N LYS A 114 0.57 12.28 -28.89
CA LYS A 114 0.56 11.36 -30.04
C LYS A 114 1.91 11.16 -30.74
N PRO A 115 2.81 12.18 -30.85
CA PRO A 115 4.13 11.99 -31.47
C PRO A 115 5.05 11.05 -30.69
N LEU A 116 4.87 10.92 -29.36
CA LEU A 116 5.71 10.09 -28.48
C LEU A 116 7.22 10.35 -28.66
N THR A 117 7.63 11.62 -28.73
CA THR A 117 9.06 11.98 -28.74
C THR A 117 9.69 11.65 -27.38
N PRO A 118 11.04 11.55 -27.29
CA PRO A 118 11.70 11.25 -26.01
C PRO A 118 11.32 12.22 -24.87
N ALA A 119 11.17 13.51 -25.17
CA ALA A 119 10.74 14.50 -24.19
C ALA A 119 9.32 14.23 -23.67
N LEU A 120 8.38 13.96 -24.59
CA LEU A 120 6.99 13.65 -24.24
C LEU A 120 6.86 12.31 -23.49
N ILE A 121 7.70 11.33 -23.81
CA ILE A 121 7.80 10.07 -23.06
C ILE A 121 8.22 10.36 -21.62
N SER A 122 9.22 11.23 -21.41
CA SER A 122 9.64 11.62 -20.06
C SER A 122 8.50 12.25 -19.26
N GLU A 123 7.66 13.07 -19.90
CA GLU A 123 6.47 13.64 -19.26
C GLU A 123 5.43 12.56 -18.90
N LEU A 124 5.19 11.60 -19.80
CA LEU A 124 4.27 10.47 -19.54
C LEU A 124 4.76 9.57 -18.40
N LEU A 125 6.07 9.39 -18.26
CA LEU A 125 6.68 8.65 -17.15
C LEU A 125 6.54 9.36 -15.80
N ALA A 126 6.41 10.69 -15.81
CA ALA A 126 6.19 11.52 -14.62
C ALA A 126 4.70 11.64 -14.23
N MET A 127 3.80 10.95 -14.93
CA MET A 127 2.38 10.93 -14.59
C MET A 127 2.02 9.69 -13.75
N PRO A 128 1.11 9.86 -12.77
CA PRO A 128 0.50 8.71 -12.13
C PRO A 128 -0.38 7.95 -13.13
N CYS A 129 -0.62 6.69 -12.83
CA CYS A 129 -1.30 5.76 -13.72
C CYS A 129 -2.36 4.98 -12.96
N LEU A 130 -3.55 4.89 -13.55
CA LEU A 130 -4.60 3.97 -13.17
C LEU A 130 -4.58 2.77 -14.13
N PHE A 131 -4.34 1.58 -13.59
CA PHE A 131 -4.36 0.32 -14.31
C PHE A 131 -5.60 -0.47 -13.91
N ALA A 132 -6.50 -0.72 -14.86
CA ALA A 132 -7.72 -1.48 -14.64
C ALA A 132 -7.86 -2.57 -15.70
N SER A 133 -8.58 -3.62 -15.36
CA SER A 133 -9.02 -4.60 -16.36
C SER A 133 -10.32 -4.12 -16.98
N ARG A 134 -10.61 -4.54 -18.21
CA ARG A 134 -11.94 -4.30 -18.79
C ARG A 134 -13.03 -4.93 -17.91
N ASN A 135 -14.11 -4.19 -17.65
CA ASN A 135 -15.29 -4.71 -16.93
C ASN A 135 -15.87 -5.93 -17.65
N GLN A 136 -16.27 -6.94 -16.88
CA GLN A 136 -16.83 -8.18 -17.42
C GLN A 136 -18.31 -8.04 -17.80
N ASN A 137 -19.04 -7.19 -17.09
CA ASN A 137 -20.42 -6.84 -17.38
C ASN A 137 -20.55 -5.32 -17.29
N PHE A 138 -21.40 -4.71 -18.11
CA PHE A 138 -21.45 -3.25 -18.24
C PHE A 138 -21.47 -2.52 -16.88
N LYS A 139 -20.50 -1.62 -16.66
CA LYS A 139 -20.27 -0.89 -15.39
C LYS A 139 -20.00 -1.75 -14.15
N THR A 140 -19.83 -3.04 -14.30
CA THR A 140 -19.75 -4.00 -13.21
C THR A 140 -18.48 -4.83 -13.34
N ALA A 141 -17.65 -4.77 -12.31
CA ALA A 141 -16.53 -5.68 -12.11
C ALA A 141 -16.92 -6.72 -11.05
N LEU A 142 -16.29 -7.89 -11.09
CA LEU A 142 -16.43 -8.85 -9.99
C LEU A 142 -15.90 -8.23 -8.68
N PRO A 143 -16.48 -8.57 -7.49
CA PRO A 143 -16.17 -7.89 -6.23
C PRO A 143 -14.69 -7.83 -5.83
N TYR A 144 -13.89 -8.77 -6.31
CA TYR A 144 -12.46 -8.88 -5.97
C TYR A 144 -11.52 -8.46 -7.10
N TYR A 145 -12.05 -7.95 -8.23
CA TYR A 145 -11.19 -7.53 -9.33
C TYR A 145 -10.39 -6.29 -8.92
N PRO A 146 -9.05 -6.35 -8.96
CA PRO A 146 -8.22 -5.24 -8.57
C PRO A 146 -8.15 -4.20 -9.69
N ALA A 147 -7.99 -2.95 -9.29
CA ALA A 147 -7.41 -1.90 -10.12
C ALA A 147 -6.23 -1.31 -9.35
N PHE A 148 -5.19 -0.85 -10.04
CA PHE A 148 -3.94 -0.43 -9.42
C PHE A 148 -3.66 1.04 -9.70
N VAL A 149 -3.01 1.68 -8.73
CA VAL A 149 -2.37 2.98 -8.93
C VAL A 149 -0.87 2.82 -8.89
N GLY A 150 -0.18 3.54 -9.76
CA GLY A 150 1.25 3.41 -9.94
C GLY A 150 1.79 4.42 -10.94
N LYS A 151 2.90 4.07 -11.59
CA LYS A 151 3.52 4.87 -12.64
C LYS A 151 4.19 3.98 -13.68
N LEU A 152 4.46 4.58 -14.83
CA LEU A 152 5.29 3.96 -15.86
C LEU A 152 6.78 4.11 -15.51
N THR A 153 7.56 3.11 -15.88
CA THR A 153 9.02 3.12 -15.79
C THR A 153 9.69 3.09 -17.16
N GLU A 154 8.99 2.61 -18.19
CA GLU A 154 9.49 2.57 -19.56
C GLU A 154 8.34 2.58 -20.58
N ILE A 155 8.56 3.24 -21.72
CA ILE A 155 7.64 3.22 -22.87
C ILE A 155 8.45 2.89 -24.12
N VAL A 156 8.11 1.80 -24.80
CA VAL A 156 8.81 1.32 -26.00
C VAL A 156 7.85 1.15 -27.16
N CYS A 157 8.04 1.91 -28.23
CA CYS A 157 7.27 1.79 -29.46
C CYS A 157 7.78 0.63 -30.33
N GLN A 158 6.93 -0.35 -30.64
CA GLN A 158 7.27 -1.55 -31.41
C GLN A 158 6.31 -1.74 -32.59
N GLY A 159 6.58 -1.06 -33.71
CA GLY A 159 5.73 -1.13 -34.89
C GLY A 159 4.29 -0.72 -34.60
N LYS A 160 3.37 -1.69 -34.56
CA LYS A 160 1.93 -1.47 -34.32
C LYS A 160 1.54 -1.45 -32.84
N THR A 161 2.41 -1.92 -31.95
CA THR A 161 2.16 -1.96 -30.51
C THR A 161 3.06 -0.98 -29.76
N ILE A 162 2.65 -0.63 -28.55
CA ILE A 162 3.45 0.12 -27.59
C ILE A 162 3.54 -0.73 -26.34
N LYS A 163 4.77 -1.01 -25.91
CA LYS A 163 5.06 -1.76 -24.69
C LYS A 163 5.31 -0.78 -23.54
N PHE A 164 4.71 -1.06 -22.39
CA PHE A 164 4.86 -0.30 -21.17
C PHE A 164 5.49 -1.18 -20.11
N LYS A 165 6.43 -0.62 -19.34
CA LYS A 165 6.79 -1.15 -18.03
C LYS A 165 6.25 -0.24 -16.96
N PHE A 166 5.88 -0.81 -15.83
CA PHE A 166 5.24 -0.07 -14.75
C PHE A 166 5.58 -0.67 -13.40
N ILE A 167 5.32 0.13 -12.37
CA ILE A 167 5.29 -0.28 -10.97
C ILE A 167 4.01 0.24 -10.33
N THR A 168 3.49 -0.50 -9.35
CA THR A 168 2.27 -0.15 -8.60
C THR A 168 2.63 0.21 -7.16
N CYS A 169 1.81 1.07 -6.54
CA CYS A 169 1.97 1.55 -5.17
C CYS A 169 0.70 1.48 -4.34
N GLY A 170 -0.43 1.16 -4.96
CA GLY A 170 -1.72 1.07 -4.31
C GLY A 170 -2.72 0.29 -5.14
N GLN A 171 -3.78 -0.18 -4.48
CA GLN A 171 -4.82 -1.02 -5.09
C GLN A 171 -6.21 -0.55 -4.65
N PHE A 172 -7.12 -0.52 -5.61
CA PHE A 172 -8.55 -0.32 -5.45
C PHE A 172 -9.29 -1.62 -5.75
N TYR A 173 -10.49 -1.77 -5.20
CA TYR A 173 -11.48 -2.62 -5.83
C TYR A 173 -11.98 -1.92 -7.10
N GLN A 174 -11.92 -2.58 -8.26
CA GLN A 174 -12.34 -1.95 -9.51
C GLN A 174 -13.83 -1.54 -9.47
N GLN A 175 -14.66 -2.30 -8.76
CA GLN A 175 -16.07 -1.96 -8.57
C GLN A 175 -16.27 -0.64 -7.81
N PHE A 176 -15.38 -0.30 -6.87
CA PHE A 176 -15.40 1.01 -6.21
C PHE A 176 -15.17 2.15 -7.22
N ILE A 177 -14.30 1.96 -8.21
CA ILE A 177 -14.09 2.94 -9.29
C ILE A 177 -15.34 3.05 -10.17
N ASN A 178 -16.00 1.94 -10.48
CA ASN A 178 -17.25 1.96 -11.26
C ASN A 178 -18.35 2.79 -10.55
N GLU A 179 -18.48 2.63 -9.23
CA GLU A 179 -19.45 3.36 -8.41
C GLU A 179 -19.10 4.84 -8.24
N ASN A 180 -17.81 5.18 -8.28
CA ASN A 180 -17.28 6.53 -8.10
C ASN A 180 -16.67 7.10 -9.38
N ILE A 181 -17.16 6.68 -10.55
CA ILE A 181 -16.53 6.91 -11.86
C ILE A 181 -16.18 8.39 -12.14
N HIS A 182 -17.04 9.31 -11.69
CA HIS A 182 -16.85 10.75 -11.86
C HIS A 182 -15.80 11.35 -10.93
N THR A 183 -15.57 10.76 -9.75
CA THR A 183 -14.48 11.14 -8.84
C THR A 183 -13.12 10.92 -9.51
N PHE A 184 -13.01 9.87 -10.32
CA PHE A 184 -11.82 9.59 -11.15
C PHE A 184 -11.83 10.37 -12.47
N SER A 185 -12.73 11.35 -12.65
CA SER A 185 -12.90 12.08 -13.90
C SER A 185 -13.05 11.15 -15.10
N LEU A 186 -13.65 9.97 -14.95
CA LEU A 186 -13.87 9.00 -16.04
C LEU A 186 -15.25 9.19 -16.66
N LEU A 187 -15.38 8.78 -17.92
CA LEU A 187 -16.63 8.93 -18.68
C LEU A 187 -17.63 7.83 -18.31
N SER A 188 -18.92 8.19 -18.29
CA SER A 188 -20.01 7.23 -18.17
C SER A 188 -21.25 7.69 -18.95
N THR A 189 -22.03 6.72 -19.43
CA THR A 189 -23.36 6.88 -20.03
C THR A 189 -24.38 6.15 -19.14
N SER A 190 -25.65 6.04 -19.56
CA SER A 190 -26.66 5.27 -18.81
C SER A 190 -26.30 3.80 -18.67
N VAL A 191 -25.73 3.20 -19.73
CA VAL A 191 -25.49 1.75 -19.81
C VAL A 191 -24.02 1.36 -19.78
N ARG A 192 -23.08 2.26 -20.08
CA ARG A 192 -21.64 1.95 -20.10
C ARG A 192 -20.81 2.95 -19.31
N ASN A 193 -19.59 2.58 -18.96
CA ASN A 193 -18.56 3.51 -18.54
C ASN A 193 -17.25 3.25 -19.27
N GLN A 194 -16.28 4.12 -18.99
CA GLN A 194 -14.98 4.08 -19.63
C GLN A 194 -14.21 2.78 -19.36
N LEU A 195 -14.48 2.07 -18.26
CA LEU A 195 -13.84 0.79 -17.94
C LEU A 195 -14.42 -0.40 -18.73
N ASP A 196 -15.48 -0.19 -19.54
CA ASP A 196 -16.08 -1.24 -20.39
C ASP A 196 -15.39 -1.41 -21.75
N GLU A 197 -14.36 -0.64 -22.07
CA GLU A 197 -13.66 -0.64 -23.37
C GLU A 197 -12.15 -0.59 -23.16
N GLU A 198 -11.42 -1.39 -23.91
CA GLU A 198 -9.96 -1.39 -23.88
C GLU A 198 -9.40 -0.10 -24.49
N HIS A 199 -8.54 0.60 -23.75
CA HIS A 199 -7.88 1.82 -24.22
C HIS A 199 -6.74 2.27 -23.30
N TRP A 200 -5.92 3.17 -23.86
CA TRP A 200 -5.07 4.08 -23.08
C TRP A 200 -5.54 5.50 -23.33
N CYS A 201 -5.72 6.28 -22.27
CA CYS A 201 -6.00 7.71 -22.36
C CYS A 201 -5.37 8.52 -21.23
N ILE A 202 -5.46 9.85 -21.35
CA ILE A 202 -5.04 10.81 -20.33
C ILE A 202 -6.26 11.54 -19.80
N ARG A 203 -6.38 11.59 -18.46
CA ARG A 203 -7.49 12.24 -17.75
C ARG A 203 -6.97 13.30 -16.80
N GLN A 204 -7.85 14.25 -16.47
CA GLN A 204 -7.56 15.31 -15.51
C GLN A 204 -7.95 14.88 -14.09
N GLY A 205 -7.18 15.31 -13.11
CA GLY A 205 -7.43 15.08 -11.70
C GLY A 205 -6.22 14.53 -10.97
N ASN A 206 -6.27 14.63 -9.64
CA ASN A 206 -5.20 14.18 -8.77
C ASN A 206 -5.48 12.74 -8.31
N LEU A 207 -4.96 11.77 -9.08
CA LEU A 207 -5.16 10.35 -8.79
C LEU A 207 -4.61 9.94 -7.41
N LEU A 208 -3.47 10.50 -7.01
CA LEU A 208 -2.83 10.18 -5.73
C LEU A 208 -3.65 10.74 -4.56
N GLN A 209 -4.22 11.95 -4.70
CA GLN A 209 -5.14 12.50 -3.70
C GLN A 209 -6.42 11.67 -3.59
N ILE A 210 -6.97 11.20 -4.72
CA ILE A 210 -8.14 10.30 -4.71
C ILE A 210 -7.81 9.02 -3.94
N ALA A 211 -6.63 8.42 -4.18
CA ALA A 211 -6.17 7.24 -3.44
C ALA A 211 -6.02 7.53 -1.93
N ALA A 212 -5.38 8.63 -1.57
CA ALA A 212 -5.21 9.04 -0.17
C ALA A 212 -6.56 9.25 0.54
N ASN A 213 -7.53 9.88 -0.13
CA ASN A 213 -8.85 10.17 0.44
C ASN A 213 -9.66 8.90 0.77
N VAL A 214 -9.37 7.77 0.11
CA VAL A 214 -10.04 6.49 0.35
C VAL A 214 -9.20 5.55 1.24
N GLY A 215 -8.13 6.07 1.84
CA GLY A 215 -7.27 5.33 2.76
C GLY A 215 -6.31 4.36 2.09
N ILE A 216 -6.04 4.51 0.78
CA ILE A 216 -5.00 3.72 0.11
C ILE A 216 -3.64 4.32 0.47
N GLU A 217 -2.87 3.56 1.24
CA GLU A 217 -1.50 3.91 1.59
C GLU A 217 -0.59 3.66 0.39
N ILE A 218 -0.01 4.74 -0.13
CA ILE A 218 0.96 4.70 -1.23
C ILE A 218 2.29 4.22 -0.65
N ARG A 219 2.74 3.03 -1.07
CA ARG A 219 4.01 2.44 -0.63
C ARG A 219 5.03 2.35 -1.76
#